data_AF-A0A1G2MTV1-F1
#
_entry.id   AF-A0A1G2MTV1-F1
#
_cell.length_a   1.000
_cell.length_b   1.000
_cell.length_c   1.000
_cell.angle_alpha   90.00
_cell.angle_beta   90.00
_cell.angle_gamma   90.00
#
_symmetry.space_group_name_H-M   'P 1'
#
loop_
_entity.id
_entity.type
_entity.pdbx_description
1 polymer ?
#
loop_
_entity_poly.entity_id
_entity_poly.type
_entity_poly.pdbx_seq_one_letter_code
_entity_poly.pdbx_strand_id
1 'polypeptide(L)' 'MKKSSFIHGVSIVAGIWGGLALIGAWLAGDKGTTLGFSQLHCFYDAIVLELISISAGVCAVYRRQLERES' A
#
# COMPACT_ATOMS: atom_id res chain seq x y z
N MET A 1 -11.35 9.22 -17.50
CA MET A 1 -10.58 10.40 -17.01
C MET A 1 -10.47 10.54 -15.48
N LYS A 2 -11.48 11.01 -14.70
CA LYS A 2 -11.28 11.32 -13.25
C LYS A 2 -11.04 10.11 -12.31
N LYS A 3 -11.74 8.99 -12.51
CA LYS A 3 -11.68 7.83 -11.59
C LYS A 3 -10.42 6.96 -11.75
N SER A 4 -9.86 6.91 -12.96
CA SER A 4 -8.66 6.11 -13.28
C SER A 4 -7.41 6.66 -12.58
N SER A 5 -7.25 7.99 -12.59
CA SER A 5 -6.12 8.66 -11.92
C SER A 5 -6.16 8.55 -10.39
N PHE A 6 -7.37 8.52 -9.81
CA PHE A 6 -7.54 8.38 -8.36
C PHE A 6 -7.08 7.00 -7.86
N ILE A 7 -7.50 5.92 -8.53
CA ILE A 7 -7.13 4.55 -8.15
C ILE A 7 -5.61 4.34 -8.29
N HIS A 8 -5.00 4.92 -9.33
CA HIS A 8 -3.55 4.87 -9.51
C HIS A 8 -2.79 5.64 -8.40
N GLY A 9 -3.29 6.81 -7.99
CA GLY A 9 -2.73 7.56 -6.87
C GLY A 9 -2.85 6.82 -5.54
N VAL A 10 -3.99 6.16 -5.29
CA VAL A 10 -4.21 5.35 -4.08
C VAL A 10 -3.23 4.17 -4.01
N SER A 11 -2.96 3.50 -5.14
CA SER A 11 -1.96 2.43 -5.21
C SER A 11 -0.57 2.91 -4.80
N ILE A 12 -0.13 4.07 -5.32
CA ILE A 12 1.19 4.63 -4.99
C ILE A 12 1.28 5.00 -3.51
N VAL A 13 0.27 5.69 -2.97
CA VAL A 13 0.27 6.11 -1.56
C VAL A 13 0.22 4.89 -0.63
N ALA A 14 -0.62 3.89 -0.94
CA ALA A 14 -0.71 2.66 -0.16
C ALA A 14 0.62 1.88 -0.18
N GLY A 15 1.29 1.78 -1.33
CA GLY A 15 2.59 1.12 -1.43
C GLY A 15 3.69 1.83 -0.64
N ILE A 16 3.76 3.17 -0.72
CA ILE A 16 4.74 3.96 0.07
C ILE A 16 4.48 3.77 1.57
N TRP A 17 3.22 3.81 1.99
CA TRP A 17 2.87 3.66 3.40
C TRP A 17 3.09 2.24 3.92
N GLY A 18 2.85 1.21 3.09
CA GLY A 18 3.18 -0.19 3.40
C GLY A 18 4.68 -0.40 3.59
N GLY A 19 5.51 0.16 2.69
CA GLY A 19 6.96 0.13 2.83
C GLY A 19 7.46 0.84 4.09
N LEU A 20 6.89 2.01 4.42
CA LEU A 20 7.21 2.73 5.65
C LEU A 20 6.81 1.96 6.91
N ALA A 21 5.66 1.29 6.90
CA ALA A 21 5.22 0.44 8.00
C ALA A 21 6.18 -0.75 8.20
N LEU A 22 6.72 -1.32 7.12
CA LEU A 22 7.71 -2.41 7.19
C LEU A 22 9.06 -1.93 7.77
N ILE A 23 9.50 -0.72 7.38
CA ILE A 23 10.70 -0.08 7.97
C ILE A 23 10.47 0.22 9.45
N GLY A 24 9.28 0.70 9.81
CA GLY A 24 8.88 0.88 11.22
C GLY A 24 8.93 -0.42 12.00
N ALA A 25 8.35 -1.50 11.46
CA ALA A 25 8.40 -2.82 12.08
C ALA A 25 9.84 -3.34 12.26
N TRP A 26 10.73 -3.06 11.30
CA TRP A 26 12.16 -3.41 11.40
C TRP A 26 12.84 -2.64 12.53
N LEU A 27 12.60 -1.33 12.63
CA LEU A 27 13.18 -0.47 13.68
C LEU A 27 12.63 -0.79 15.08
N ALA A 28 11.39 -1.30 15.17
CA ALA A 28 10.80 -1.71 16.45
C ALA A 28 11.58 -2.84 17.11
N GLY A 29 12.15 -3.75 16.31
CA GLY A 29 12.80 -4.95 16.84
C GLY A 29 11.84 -5.86 17.61
N ASP A 30 12.35 -6.99 18.10
CA ASP A 30 11.55 -8.03 18.76
C ASP A 30 10.86 -7.49 20.02
N LYS A 31 9.52 -7.40 20.00
CA LYS A 31 8.64 -6.86 21.06
C LYS A 31 8.82 -5.36 21.38
N GLY A 32 9.54 -4.61 20.56
CA GLY A 32 9.65 -3.16 20.76
C GLY A 32 8.46 -2.39 20.18
N THR A 33 8.48 -1.09 20.41
CA THR A 33 7.48 -0.15 19.91
C THR A 33 8.16 0.93 19.08
N THR A 34 7.61 1.20 17.89
CA THR A 34 8.03 2.33 17.05
C THR A 34 6.87 3.27 16.86
N LEU A 35 7.10 4.56 17.15
CA LEU A 35 6.07 5.61 17.05
C LEU A 35 4.79 5.28 17.85
N GLY A 36 4.92 4.50 18.94
CA GLY A 36 3.79 4.06 19.77
C GLY A 36 3.04 2.82 19.27
N PHE A 37 3.41 2.27 18.11
CA PHE A 37 2.84 1.04 17.57
C PHE A 37 3.69 -0.17 17.90
N SER A 38 3.05 -1.30 18.19
CA SER A 38 3.76 -2.57 18.40
C SER A 38 4.25 -3.12 17.05
N GLN A 39 5.36 -3.84 17.08
CA GLN A 39 5.94 -4.52 15.92
C GLN A 39 4.90 -5.34 15.13
N LEU A 40 4.05 -6.10 15.83
CA LEU A 40 3.00 -6.92 15.23
C LEU A 40 1.98 -6.06 14.46
N HIS A 41 1.58 -4.91 15.01
CA HIS A 41 0.65 -4.00 14.37
C HIS A 41 1.27 -3.40 13.09
N CYS A 42 2.53 -2.98 13.15
CA CYS A 42 3.25 -2.48 11.97
C CYS A 42 3.37 -3.55 10.86
N PHE A 43 3.56 -4.83 11.22
CA PHE A 43 3.56 -5.92 10.24
C PHE A 43 2.19 -6.12 9.59
N TYR A 44 1.11 -6.14 10.37
CA TYR A 44 -0.23 -6.28 9.81
C TYR A 44 -0.60 -5.09 8.91
N ASP A 45 -0.29 -3.87 9.33
CA ASP A 45 -0.53 -2.67 8.52
C ASP A 45 0.27 -2.73 7.21
N ALA A 46 1.54 -3.11 7.26
CA ALA A 46 2.35 -3.27 6.05
C ALA A 46 1.75 -4.29 5.08
N ILE A 47 1.33 -5.47 5.57
CA ILE A 47 0.71 -6.51 4.75
C ILE A 47 -0.59 -6.00 4.11
N VAL A 48 -1.46 -5.36 4.88
CA VAL A 48 -2.75 -4.86 4.38
C VAL A 48 -2.55 -3.75 3.35
N LEU A 49 -1.64 -2.81 3.61
CA LEU A 49 -1.34 -1.72 2.69
C LEU A 49 -0.70 -2.21 1.38
N GLU A 50 0.17 -3.23 1.44
CA GLU A 50 0.74 -3.88 0.26
C GLU A 50 -0.36 -4.56 -0.58
N LEU A 51 -1.28 -5.29 0.07
CA LEU A 51 -2.42 -5.94 -0.60
C LEU A 51 -3.34 -4.92 -1.29
N ILE A 52 -3.65 -3.82 -0.61
CA ILE A 52 -4.44 -2.72 -1.19
C ILE A 52 -3.69 -2.07 -2.37
N SER A 53 -2.39 -1.84 -2.23
CA SER A 53 -1.53 -1.28 -3.27
C SER A 53 -1.55 -2.13 -4.54
N ILE A 54 -1.33 -3.44 -4.41
CA ILE A 54 -1.32 -4.39 -5.53
C ILE A 54 -2.72 -4.47 -6.17
N SER A 55 -3.78 -4.59 -5.36
CA SER A 55 -5.17 -4.65 -5.86
C SER A 55 -5.53 -3.38 -6.65
N ALA A 56 -5.23 -2.20 -6.10
CA ALA A 56 -5.45 -0.92 -6.76
C ALA A 56 -4.58 -0.77 -8.03
N GLY A 57 -3.34 -1.25 -8.00
CA GLY A 57 -2.43 -1.27 -9.14
C GLY A 57 -2.99 -2.11 -10.30
N VAL A 58 -3.43 -3.34 -10.03
CA VAL A 58 -4.05 -4.22 -11.03
C VAL A 58 -5.34 -3.60 -11.58
N CYS A 59 -6.20 -3.07 -10.73
CA CYS A 59 -7.43 -2.38 -11.16
C CYS A 59 -7.13 -1.17 -12.06
N ALA A 60 -6.08 -0.39 -11.75
CA ALA A 60 -5.67 0.75 -12.56
C ALA A 60 -5.12 0.32 -13.93
N VAL A 61 -4.31 -0.75 -13.98
CA VAL A 61 -3.79 -1.31 -15.24
C VAL A 61 -4.93 -1.84 -16.10
N TYR A 62 -5.84 -2.63 -15.52
CA TYR A 62 -6.99 -3.18 -16.22
C TYR A 62 -7.88 -2.09 -16.82
N ARG A 63 -8.17 -1.03 -16.06
CA ARG A 63 -8.95 0.11 -16.59
C ARG A 63 -8.21 0.86 -17.70
N ARG A 64 -6.89 1.02 -17.61
CA ARG A 64 -6.09 1.63 -18.69
C ARG A 64 -6.09 0.80 -19.98
N GLN A 65 -6.14 -0.53 -19.88
CA GLN A 65 -6.26 -1.41 -21.05
C GLN A 65 -7.62 -1.23 -21.73
N LEU A 66 -8.71 -1.27 -20.95
CA LEU A 66 -10.06 -1.01 -21.47
C LEU A 66 -10.22 0.38 -22.12
N GLU A 67 -9.59 1.42 -21.55
CA GLU A 67 -9.58 2.76 -22.14
C GLU A 67 -8.73 2.85 -23.43
N ARG A 68 -7.83 1.89 -23.71
CA ARG A 68 -7.01 1.85 -24.94
C ARG A 68 -7.60 1.02 -26.07
N GLU A 69 -8.44 0.03 -25.75
CA GLU A 69 -9.06 -0.87 -26.73
C GLU A 69 -10.41 -0.33 -27.29
N SER A 70 -10.94 0.75 -26.71
CA SER A 70 -12.16 1.44 -27.16
C SER A 70 -11.86 2.65 -28.04
#